data_AF-A0AAC8Z116-F1
#
_entry.id   AF-A0AAC8Z116-F1
#
_cell.length_a   1.000
_cell.length_b   1.000
_cell.length_c   1.000
_cell.angle_alpha   90.00
_cell.angle_beta   90.00
_cell.angle_gamma   90.00
#
_symmetry.space_group_name_H-M   'P 1'
#
loop_
_entity.id
_entity.type
_entity.pdbx_description
1 polymer ?
#
loop_
_entity_poly.entity_id
_entity_poly.type
_entity_poly.pdbx_seq_one_letter_code
_entity_poly.pdbx_strand_id
1 'polypeptide(L)'
;MAIVVAVNKLGVSDPECEMRHTGTYDKLGNPVLRKSTNWLPPGVTFETSTYFDDEEKDQLLDRGAIRLPTKAEIVAFNEQQEVE
;
A
#
# COMPACT_ATOMS: atom_id res chain seq x y z
N MET A 1 13.02 8.27 -1.51
CA MET A 1 12.21 7.19 -2.09
C MET A 1 12.80 5.86 -1.63
N ALA A 2 12.04 5.08 -0.87
CA ALA A 2 12.45 3.74 -0.44
C ALA A 2 11.54 2.73 -1.15
N ILE A 3 12.15 1.73 -1.77
CA ILE A 3 11.45 0.63 -2.44
C ILE A 3 11.44 -0.55 -1.49
N VAL A 4 10.30 -1.23 -1.36
CA VAL A 4 10.14 -2.42 -0.50
C VAL A 4 9.38 -3.52 -1.24
N VAL A 5 9.43 -4.72 -0.69
CA VAL A 5 8.69 -5.88 -1.21
C VAL A 5 7.71 -6.37 -0.17
N ALA A 6 6.45 -6.57 -0.57
CA ALA A 6 5.45 -7.20 0.28
C ALA A 6 5.82 -8.66 0.55
N VAL A 7 5.97 -9.06 1.81
CA VAL A 7 6.27 -10.46 2.18
C VAL A 7 4.98 -11.28 2.16
N ASN A 8 3.89 -10.69 2.65
CA ASN A 8 2.56 -11.29 2.70
C ASN A 8 1.54 -10.39 1.98
N LYS A 9 0.30 -10.86 1.87
CA LYS A 9 -0.81 -10.03 1.40
C LYS A 9 -0.94 -8.80 2.30
N LEU A 10 -0.70 -7.61 1.75
CA LEU A 10 -0.64 -6.36 2.50
C LEU A 10 -1.85 -5.50 2.14
N GLY A 11 -2.62 -5.10 3.15
CA GLY A 11 -3.70 -4.14 2.99
C GLY A 11 -3.12 -2.73 3.00
N VAL A 12 -3.31 -1.99 1.91
CA VAL A 12 -2.82 -0.61 1.76
C VAL A 12 -3.99 0.32 1.50
N SER A 13 -3.89 1.53 2.03
CA SER A 13 -4.82 2.59 1.66
C SER A 13 -4.41 3.09 0.27
N ASP A 14 -5.30 3.03 -0.71
CA ASP A 14 -5.02 3.62 -2.03
C ASP A 14 -4.88 5.15 -1.85
N PRO A 15 -3.81 5.79 -2.35
CA PRO A 15 -3.73 7.26 -2.36
C PRO A 15 -4.89 7.91 -3.15
N GLU A 16 -5.48 7.21 -4.12
CA GLU A 16 -6.67 7.65 -4.87
C GLU A 16 -8.00 7.15 -4.28
N CYS A 17 -7.99 6.53 -3.09
CA CYS A 17 -9.13 5.84 -2.49
C CYS A 17 -10.45 6.63 -2.58
N GLU A 18 -11.38 6.14 -3.41
CA GLU A 18 -12.77 6.55 -3.34
C GLU A 18 -13.35 6.21 -1.96
N MET A 19 -13.95 7.21 -1.32
CA MET A 19 -14.72 7.02 -0.10
C MET A 19 -15.97 6.19 -0.41
N ARG A 20 -15.98 4.92 -0.03
CA ARG A 20 -17.09 4.01 -0.32
C ARG A 20 -18.17 4.06 0.76
N HIS A 21 -19.41 4.15 0.31
CA HIS A 21 -20.58 4.05 1.16
C HIS A 21 -20.66 2.68 1.84
N THR A 22 -20.73 2.67 3.17
CA THR A 22 -20.75 1.43 3.97
C THR A 22 -22.11 0.75 4.03
N GLY A 23 -23.17 1.40 3.55
CA GLY A 23 -24.56 0.95 3.70
C GLY A 23 -25.21 1.45 4.99
N THR A 24 -24.48 2.22 5.81
CA THR A 24 -24.97 2.74 7.10
C THR A 24 -24.98 4.27 7.10
N TYR A 25 -25.90 4.84 7.87
CA TYR A 25 -26.05 6.29 8.04
C TYR A 25 -25.78 6.66 9.51
N ASP A 26 -25.20 7.83 9.73
CA ASP A 26 -25.00 8.39 11.06
C ASP A 26 -26.33 8.90 11.67
N LYS A 27 -26.28 9.37 12.92
CA LYS A 27 -27.46 9.90 13.62
C LYS A 27 -28.04 11.17 12.99
N LEU A 28 -27.28 11.83 12.12
CA LEU A 28 -27.66 13.04 11.40
C LEU A 28 -28.18 12.70 9.98
N GLY A 29 -28.19 11.43 9.60
CA GLY A 29 -28.63 10.96 8.28
C GLY A 29 -27.56 11.03 7.20
N ASN A 30 -26.30 11.31 7.54
CA ASN A 30 -25.21 11.31 6.56
C ASN A 30 -24.71 9.88 6.33
N PRO A 31 -24.35 9.53 5.08
CA PRO A 31 -23.76 8.24 4.80
C PRO A 31 -22.40 8.07 5.50
N VAL A 32 -22.22 6.96 6.20
CA VAL A 32 -20.91 6.59 6.75
C VAL A 32 -20.05 6.07 5.60
N LEU A 33 -18.96 6.78 5.33
CA LEU A 33 -17.98 6.44 4.30
C LEU A 33 -16.76 5.75 4.93
N ARG A 34 -16.19 4.76 4.25
CA ARG A 34 -14.89 4.17 4.61
C ARG A 34 -13.97 4.22 3.40
N LYS A 35 -12.67 4.45 3.65
CA LYS A 35 -11.64 4.26 2.64
C LYS A 35 -11.66 2.81 2.17
N SER A 36 -11.67 2.59 0.86
CA SER A 36 -11.43 1.26 0.30
C SER A 36 -10.04 0.77 0.74
N THR A 37 -9.85 -0.53 0.86
CA THR A 37 -8.52 -1.11 1.11
C THR A 37 -8.11 -1.85 -0.14
N ASN A 38 -6.97 -1.46 -0.72
CA ASN A 38 -6.35 -2.22 -1.79
C ASN A 38 -5.46 -3.30 -1.17
N TRP A 39 -5.36 -4.43 -1.86
CA TRP A 39 -4.56 -5.55 -1.39
C TRP A 39 -3.39 -5.77 -2.33
N LEU A 40 -2.18 -5.50 -1.85
CA LEU A 40 -0.96 -5.84 -2.57
C LEU A 40 -0.69 -7.35 -2.42
N PRO A 41 -0.45 -8.07 -3.52
CA PRO A 41 -0.09 -9.48 -3.46
C PRO A 41 1.31 -9.66 -2.86
N PRO A 42 1.60 -10.83 -2.26
CA PRO A 42 2.95 -11.14 -1.80
C PRO A 42 3.94 -11.14 -2.97
N GLY A 43 5.15 -10.65 -2.74
CA GLY A 43 6.22 -10.54 -3.73
C GLY A 43 6.17 -9.29 -4.61
N VAL A 44 5.15 -8.44 -4.47
CA VAL A 44 5.09 -7.17 -5.21
C VAL A 44 6.11 -6.17 -4.65
N THR A 45 6.87 -5.57 -5.55
CA THR A 45 7.78 -4.46 -5.27
C THR A 45 7.03 -3.14 -5.48
N PHE A 46 7.13 -2.22 -4.53
CA PHE A 46 6.46 -0.94 -4.60
C PHE A 46 7.22 0.15 -3.83
N GLU A 47 6.92 1.41 -4.15
CA GLU A 47 7.45 2.56 -3.41
C GLU A 47 6.67 2.77 -2.12
N THR A 48 7.38 2.84 -0.99
CA THR A 48 6.74 3.05 0.31
C THR A 48 6.01 4.37 0.37
N SER A 49 6.58 5.43 -0.23
CA SER A 49 6.02 6.78 -0.25
C SER A 49 4.67 6.89 -0.95
N THR A 50 4.27 5.90 -1.74
CA THR A 50 2.95 5.86 -2.41
C THR A 50 1.83 5.51 -1.43
N TYR A 51 2.14 4.72 -0.39
CA TYR A 51 1.11 4.13 0.47
C TYR A 51 1.29 4.43 1.96
N PHE A 52 2.50 4.75 2.39
CA PHE A 52 2.88 4.82 3.80
C PHE A 52 3.86 5.96 4.07
N ASP A 53 3.74 6.55 5.26
CA ASP A 53 4.74 7.44 5.81
C ASP A 53 5.95 6.66 6.38
N ASP A 54 7.05 7.35 6.66
CA ASP A 54 8.28 6.71 7.14
C ASP A 54 8.09 5.93 8.45
N GLU A 55 7.22 6.41 9.36
CA GLU A 55 6.92 5.73 10.62
C GLU A 55 6.15 4.42 10.41
N GLU A 56 5.15 4.41 9.52
CA GLU A 56 4.39 3.20 9.19
C GLU A 56 5.26 2.16 8.47
N LYS A 57 6.15 2.62 7.58
CA LYS A 57 7.14 1.76 6.92
C LYS A 57 8.01 1.03 7.95
N ASP A 58 8.55 1.74 8.93
CA ASP A 58 9.43 1.14 9.94
C ASP A 58 8.68 0.10 10.78
N GLN A 59 7.41 0.36 11.14
CA GLN A 59 6.56 -0.62 11.82
C GLN A 59 6.27 -1.87 10.96
N LEU A 60 6.05 -1.69 9.65
CA LEU A 60 5.80 -2.80 8.73
C LEU A 60 7.06 -3.65 8.49
N LEU A 61 8.24 -3.02 8.48
CA LEU A 61 9.53 -3.71 8.43
C LEU A 61 9.76 -4.54 9.69
N ASP A 62 9.55 -3.96 10.88
CA ASP A 62 9.75 -4.65 12.16
C ASP A 62 8.80 -5.85 12.32
N ARG A 63 7.56 -5.71 11.84
CA ARG A 63 6.57 -6.80 11.82
C ARG A 63 6.83 -7.87 10.75
N GLY A 64 7.80 -7.65 9.86
CA GLY A 64 8.10 -8.55 8.74
C GLY A 64 6.99 -8.62 7.67
N ALA A 65 6.12 -7.60 7.61
CA ALA A 65 5.09 -7.51 6.58
C ALA A 65 5.67 -7.07 5.23
N ILE A 66 6.72 -6.26 5.28
CA ILE A 66 7.53 -5.84 4.13
C ILE A 66 9.00 -6.16 4.38
N ARG A 67 9.78 -6.29 3.31
CA ARG A 67 11.23 -6.48 3.37
C ARG A 67 11.95 -5.56 2.40
N LEU A 68 13.26 -5.43 2.62
CA LEU A 68 14.14 -4.78 1.66
C LEU A 68 14.19 -5.60 0.36
N PRO A 69 14.15 -4.93 -0.81
CA PRO A 69 14.25 -5.58 -2.10
C PRO A 69 15.68 -6.04 -2.36
N THR A 70 15.82 -7.08 -3.17
CA THR A 70 17.09 -7.52 -3.72
C THR A 70 17.49 -6.65 -4.91
N LYS A 71 18.78 -6.67 -5.30
CA LYS A 71 19.25 -5.91 -6.46
C LYS A 71 18.49 -6.24 -7.75
N ALA A 72 18.12 -7.51 -7.94
CA ALA A 72 17.36 -7.94 -9.12
C ALA A 72 15.93 -7.37 -9.14
N GLU A 73 15.28 -7.31 -7.97
CA GLU A 73 13.93 -6.74 -7.84
C GLU A 73 13.91 -5.22 -8.07
N ILE A 74 14.96 -4.52 -7.65
CA ILE A 74 15.12 -3.09 -7.91
C ILE A 74 15.28 -2.84 -9.42
N VAL A 75 16.10 -3.64 -10.10
CA VAL A 75 16.28 -3.53 -11.57
C VAL A 75 14.97 -3.79 -12.29
N ALA A 76 14.26 -4.87 -11.95
CA ALA A 76 12.97 -5.18 -12.56
C ALA A 76 11.90 -4.10 -12.32
N PHE A 77 11.89 -3.48 -11.13
CA PHE A 77 10.97 -2.37 -10.83
C PHE A 77 11.27 -1.13 -11.67
N ASN A 78 12.55 -0.76 -11.81
CA ASN A 78 12.95 0.38 -12.64
C ASN A 78 12.67 0.14 -14.13
N GLU A 79 12.95 -1.07 -14.64
CA GLU A 79 12.64 -1.45 -16.02
C GLU A 79 11.13 -1.39 -16.31
N GLN A 80 10.28 -1.69 -15.33
CA GLN A 80 8.83 -1.56 -15.47
C GLN A 80 8.37 -0.09 -15.53
N GLN A 81 9.03 0.82 -14.82
CA GLN A 81 8.69 2.25 -14.87
C GLN A 81 9.15 2.95 -16.17
N GLU A 82 10.19 2.45 -16.85
CA GLU A 82 10.66 3.03 -18.12
C GLU A 82 9.77 2.70 -19.33
N VAL A 83 8.84 1.74 -19.18
CA VAL A 83 7.97 1.27 -20.27
C VAL A 83 6.56 1.89 -20.21
N GLU A 84 6.21 2.60 -19.13
CA GLU A 84 4.90 3.23 -18.93
C GLU A 84 4.84 4.70 -19.38
#